data_AF-A0A935V6U4-F1
#
_entry.id   AF-A0A935V6U4-F1
#
_cell.length_a   1.000
_cell.length_b   1.000
_cell.length_c   1.000
_cell.angle_alpha   90.00
_cell.angle_beta   90.00
_cell.angle_gamma   90.00
#
_symmetry.space_group_name_H-M   'P 1'
#
loop_
_entity.id
_entity.type
_entity.pdbx_description
1 polymer ?
#
loop_
_entity_poly.entity_id
_entity_poly.type
_entity_poly.pdbx_seq_one_letter_code
_entity_poly.pdbx_strand_id
1 'polypeptide(L)'
;MTHRLIESWLPIAALGEESVRERRSMTALPPTYYRHVWWARRPLVASRAAILASLLPADADRKQFMQVLGIHGDPVASRKRIDAAKRKGERFEGEAYSYPRAFSYLPSTEERDWVKAERAKLGLTSAAVLDPTAGGGSIPFESARLGLETLANDLNPVAVLIQRATYEWPLKYGTAIVPEFRRLAEQFLARREERLLPYYPAEPDKDAIPTNFIYARTITCPHCDGLIPLSPNWRLAPDGTGIKLHPQTQAPRRCRFEIVRSVKQQSAGTVSGGAATCPFPDCERLVDGDEIKRQAQAGQMGEQLYTVVYKRRIETRTKSGKRGKDKLERGYRAPRPEDDVSC
;
A
#
# COMPACT_ATOMS: atom_id res chain seq x y z
N MET A 1 44.35 -21.91 -1.06
CA MET A 1 42.88 -21.83 -1.27
C MET A 1 42.56 -20.37 -1.50
N THR A 2 41.89 -20.04 -2.59
CA THR A 2 41.38 -18.69 -2.86
C THR A 2 40.18 -18.44 -1.94
N HIS A 3 40.29 -17.46 -1.04
CA HIS A 3 39.19 -17.05 -0.16
C HIS A 3 38.03 -16.49 -0.98
N ARG A 4 36.81 -16.55 -0.42
CA ARG A 4 35.64 -15.91 -1.05
C ARG A 4 35.67 -14.41 -0.83
N LEU A 5 35.12 -13.65 -1.78
CA LEU A 5 35.04 -12.20 -1.70
C LEU A 5 34.34 -11.73 -0.42
N ILE A 6 33.25 -12.40 -0.01
CA ILE A 6 32.48 -12.07 1.20
C ILE A 6 33.31 -12.12 2.49
N GLU A 7 34.38 -12.92 2.52
CA GLU A 7 35.30 -13.05 3.66
C GLU A 7 36.37 -11.95 3.69
N SER A 8 36.53 -11.21 2.59
CA SER A 8 37.65 -10.30 2.38
C SER A 8 37.22 -8.84 2.30
N TRP A 9 36.34 -8.49 1.36
CA TRP A 9 35.91 -7.11 1.17
C TRP A 9 34.52 -7.03 0.53
N LEU A 10 33.77 -6.00 0.89
CA LEU A 10 32.50 -5.63 0.25
C LEU A 10 32.38 -4.11 0.19
N PRO A 11 31.76 -3.53 -0.85
CA PRO A 11 31.57 -2.08 -0.99
C PRO A 11 30.40 -1.60 -0.11
N ILE A 12 30.50 -1.80 1.22
CA ILE A 12 29.40 -1.61 2.19
C ILE A 12 28.79 -0.20 2.12
N ALA A 13 29.60 0.84 1.97
CA ALA A 13 29.11 2.21 1.87
C ALA A 13 28.21 2.41 0.64
N ALA A 14 28.65 1.94 -0.54
CA ALA A 14 27.87 2.05 -1.76
C ALA A 14 26.59 1.19 -1.72
N LEU A 15 26.69 -0.02 -1.18
CA LEU A 15 25.53 -0.91 -0.98
C LEU A 15 24.51 -0.30 -0.03
N GLY A 16 24.96 0.34 1.05
CA GLY A 16 24.11 1.04 2.02
C GLY A 16 23.34 2.18 1.37
N GLU A 17 24.03 3.03 0.61
CA GLU A 17 23.38 4.16 -0.08
C GLU A 17 22.35 3.71 -1.12
N GLU A 18 22.65 2.70 -1.93
CA GLU A 18 21.67 2.15 -2.88
C GLU A 18 20.51 1.43 -2.18
N SER A 19 20.77 0.75 -1.06
CA SER A 19 19.71 0.12 -0.25
C SER A 19 18.74 1.14 0.34
N VAL A 20 19.24 2.29 0.79
CA VAL A 20 18.41 3.42 1.25
C VAL A 20 17.68 4.07 0.08
N ARG A 21 18.37 4.29 -1.05
CA ARG A 21 17.79 4.87 -2.28
C ARG A 21 16.61 4.05 -2.78
N GLU A 22 16.73 2.73 -2.77
CA GLU A 22 15.68 1.77 -3.13
C GLU A 22 14.41 2.03 -2.32
N ARG A 23 14.52 2.13 -0.99
CA ARG A 23 13.39 2.27 -0.06
C ARG A 23 12.81 3.68 0.07
N ARG A 24 13.55 4.71 -0.34
CA ARG A 24 13.18 6.12 -0.09
C ARG A 24 12.02 6.62 -0.95
N SER A 25 11.81 6.06 -2.14
CA SER A 25 10.74 6.50 -3.04
C SER A 25 9.53 5.58 -2.94
N MET A 26 8.34 6.16 -2.80
CA MET A 26 7.07 5.41 -2.86
C MET A 26 6.62 5.10 -4.28
N THR A 27 7.24 5.69 -5.30
CA THR A 27 6.84 5.55 -6.71
C THR A 27 7.81 4.72 -7.54
N ALA A 28 9.04 4.54 -7.09
CA ALA A 28 10.10 3.84 -7.82
C ALA A 28 10.62 2.62 -7.03
N LEU A 29 9.72 1.71 -6.67
CA LEU A 29 10.05 0.51 -5.89
C LEU A 29 10.51 -0.64 -6.81
N PRO A 30 11.21 -1.65 -6.27
CA PRO A 30 11.50 -2.86 -7.03
C PRO A 30 10.24 -3.64 -7.45
N PRO A 31 10.32 -4.46 -8.52
CA PRO A 31 9.19 -5.30 -8.96
C PRO A 31 8.61 -6.19 -7.86
N THR A 32 9.44 -6.63 -6.91
CA THR A 32 9.04 -7.47 -5.77
C THR A 32 8.11 -6.76 -4.77
N TYR A 33 7.91 -5.44 -4.86
CA TYR A 33 7.09 -4.65 -3.94
C TYR A 33 5.64 -4.43 -4.37
N TYR A 34 5.33 -4.53 -5.67
CA TYR A 34 4.04 -4.04 -6.18
C TYR A 34 2.86 -5.01 -6.01
N ARG A 35 3.11 -6.31 -5.76
CA ARG A 35 2.03 -7.32 -5.70
C ARG A 35 1.36 -7.39 -4.33
N HIS A 36 2.15 -7.39 -3.27
CA HIS A 36 1.68 -7.52 -1.89
C HIS A 36 2.73 -6.92 -0.95
N VAL A 37 2.36 -6.45 0.23
CA VAL A 37 3.33 -5.97 1.23
C VAL A 37 3.94 -7.18 1.95
N TRP A 38 5.26 -7.27 2.01
CA TRP A 38 5.97 -8.28 2.80
C TRP A 38 7.08 -7.62 3.60
N TRP A 39 6.99 -7.70 4.93
CA TRP A 39 7.83 -6.92 5.85
C TRP A 39 9.31 -7.33 5.84
N ALA A 40 9.62 -8.58 5.51
CA ALA A 40 10.98 -9.11 5.58
C ALA A 40 11.83 -8.92 4.30
N ARG A 41 11.39 -8.13 3.32
CA ARG A 41 12.15 -7.94 2.06
C ARG A 41 13.51 -7.30 2.31
N ARG A 42 14.56 -7.90 1.78
CA ARG A 42 15.91 -7.33 1.73
C ARG A 42 16.09 -6.50 0.46
N PRO A 43 16.89 -5.41 0.48
CA PRO A 43 17.17 -4.65 -0.73
C PRO A 43 17.74 -5.55 -1.82
N LEU A 44 17.32 -5.35 -3.08
CA LEU A 44 17.75 -6.22 -4.18
C LEU A 44 19.25 -6.08 -4.44
N VAL A 45 19.79 -4.85 -4.40
CA VAL A 45 21.23 -4.62 -4.57
C VAL A 45 22.07 -5.35 -3.51
N ALA A 46 21.63 -5.35 -2.26
CA ALA A 46 22.30 -6.07 -1.17
C ALA A 46 22.19 -7.59 -1.34
N SER A 47 21.04 -8.08 -1.81
CA SER A 47 20.81 -9.50 -2.07
C SER A 47 21.72 -9.99 -3.21
N ARG A 48 21.82 -9.24 -4.32
CA ARG A 48 22.75 -9.52 -5.42
C ARG A 48 24.21 -9.53 -4.95
N ALA A 49 24.60 -8.57 -4.12
CA ALA A 49 25.95 -8.50 -3.57
C ALA A 49 26.30 -9.71 -2.71
N ALA A 50 25.39 -10.16 -1.84
CA ALA A 50 25.61 -11.35 -1.03
C ALA A 50 25.78 -12.62 -1.90
N ILE A 51 24.97 -12.77 -2.96
CA ILE A 51 25.08 -13.90 -3.90
C ILE A 51 26.43 -13.86 -4.62
N LEU A 52 26.78 -12.73 -5.25
CA LEU A 52 28.05 -12.59 -5.98
C LEU A 52 29.25 -12.80 -5.06
N ALA A 53 29.26 -12.18 -3.89
CA ALA A 53 30.37 -12.26 -2.95
C ALA A 53 30.60 -13.68 -2.39
N SER A 54 29.54 -14.51 -2.38
CA SER A 54 29.62 -15.92 -1.99
C SER A 54 30.17 -16.82 -3.11
N LEU A 55 30.13 -16.35 -4.36
CA LEU A 55 30.52 -17.12 -5.55
C LEU A 55 31.85 -16.67 -6.16
N LEU A 56 32.30 -15.45 -5.89
CA LEU A 56 33.49 -14.86 -6.49
C LEU A 56 34.72 -14.96 -5.56
N PRO A 57 35.92 -15.13 -6.12
CA PRO A 57 37.16 -15.13 -5.33
C PRO A 57 37.48 -13.74 -4.80
N ALA A 58 38.30 -13.67 -3.74
CA ALA A 58 38.69 -12.42 -3.08
C ALA A 58 39.43 -11.43 -3.98
N ASP A 59 40.09 -11.91 -5.03
CA ASP A 59 40.83 -11.13 -6.03
C ASP A 59 39.99 -10.77 -7.27
N ALA A 60 38.68 -11.06 -7.28
CA ALA A 60 37.79 -10.68 -8.37
C ALA A 60 37.83 -9.16 -8.63
N ASP A 61 37.75 -8.78 -9.91
CA ASP A 61 37.85 -7.38 -10.31
C ASP A 61 36.75 -6.53 -9.66
N ARG A 62 37.19 -5.51 -8.90
CA ARG A 62 36.28 -4.64 -8.13
C ARG A 62 35.36 -3.84 -9.03
N LYS A 63 35.84 -3.40 -10.20
CA LYS A 63 35.06 -2.57 -11.12
C LYS A 63 33.95 -3.42 -11.75
N GLN A 64 34.27 -4.63 -12.20
CA GLN A 64 33.30 -5.56 -12.75
C GLN A 64 32.28 -6.00 -11.70
N PHE A 65 32.71 -6.26 -10.45
CA PHE A 65 31.79 -6.51 -9.35
C PHE A 65 30.74 -5.38 -9.20
N MET A 66 31.19 -4.12 -9.24
CA MET A 66 30.29 -2.96 -9.17
C MET A 66 29.39 -2.82 -10.41
N GLN A 67 29.88 -3.18 -11.61
CA GLN A 67 29.09 -3.20 -12.84
C GLN A 67 27.94 -4.20 -12.78
N VAL A 68 28.22 -5.45 -12.39
CA VAL A 68 27.19 -6.50 -12.23
C VAL A 68 26.18 -6.13 -11.13
N LEU A 69 26.62 -5.40 -10.11
CA LEU A 69 25.72 -4.84 -9.09
C LEU A 69 24.73 -3.80 -9.63
N GLY A 70 24.98 -3.22 -10.80
CA GLY A 70 24.23 -2.09 -11.34
C GLY A 70 24.63 -0.75 -10.72
N ILE A 71 25.79 -0.68 -10.05
CA ILE A 71 26.31 0.54 -9.44
C ILE A 71 27.31 1.16 -10.42
N HIS A 72 26.81 2.03 -11.29
CA HIS A 72 27.58 2.61 -12.42
C HIS A 72 28.10 4.03 -12.13
N GLY A 73 28.07 4.44 -10.87
CA GLY A 73 28.56 5.73 -10.40
C GLY A 73 28.91 5.68 -8.91
N ASP A 74 29.05 6.84 -8.30
CA ASP A 74 29.36 6.95 -6.86
C ASP A 74 28.12 7.39 -6.05
N PRO A 75 27.35 6.44 -5.50
CA PRO A 75 26.17 6.76 -4.70
C PRO A 75 26.52 7.50 -3.40
N VAL A 76 27.74 7.34 -2.86
CA VAL A 76 28.20 8.03 -1.64
C VAL A 76 28.47 9.50 -1.94
N ALA A 77 29.13 9.81 -3.05
CA ALA A 77 29.32 11.19 -3.50
C ALA A 77 27.98 11.87 -3.83
N SER A 78 27.07 11.16 -4.52
CA SER A 78 25.70 11.63 -4.76
C SER A 78 24.98 11.96 -3.45
N ARG A 79 25.08 11.09 -2.43
CA ARG A 79 24.48 11.35 -1.12
C ARG A 79 25.04 12.59 -0.45
N LYS A 80 26.37 12.74 -0.43
CA LYS A 80 27.05 13.91 0.14
C LYS A 80 26.57 15.22 -0.52
N ARG A 81 26.39 15.21 -1.84
CA ARG A 81 25.85 16.36 -2.59
C ARG A 81 24.41 16.69 -2.19
N ILE A 82 23.55 15.67 -2.07
CA ILE A 82 22.14 15.85 -1.63
C ILE A 82 22.09 16.45 -0.22
N ASP A 83 22.91 15.95 0.70
CA ASP A 83 22.92 16.44 2.08
C ASP A 83 23.48 17.86 2.18
N ALA A 84 24.48 18.21 1.36
CA ALA A 84 24.99 19.56 1.27
C ALA A 84 23.92 20.55 0.74
N ALA A 85 23.21 20.20 -0.33
CA ALA A 85 22.13 21.03 -0.88
C ALA A 85 21.00 21.21 0.15
N LYS A 86 20.61 20.13 0.85
CA LYS A 86 19.59 20.18 1.89
C LYS A 86 19.98 21.13 3.03
N ARG A 87 21.26 21.15 3.46
CA ARG A 87 21.75 22.08 4.49
C ARG A 87 21.68 23.55 4.05
N LYS A 88 21.81 23.81 2.75
CA LYS A 88 21.73 25.15 2.17
C LYS A 88 20.28 25.60 1.85
N GLY A 89 19.29 24.72 2.02
CA GLY A 89 17.91 25.00 1.62
C GLY A 89 17.70 25.01 0.10
N GLU A 90 18.68 24.53 -0.67
CA GLU A 90 18.63 24.50 -2.12
C GLU A 90 17.80 23.32 -2.59
N ARG A 91 16.86 23.56 -3.52
CA ARG A 91 16.19 22.48 -4.24
C ARG A 91 17.19 21.92 -5.24
N PHE A 92 17.46 20.63 -5.15
CA PHE A 92 18.32 19.97 -6.12
C PHE A 92 17.66 20.00 -7.51
N GLU A 93 18.22 20.77 -8.44
CA GLU A 93 17.81 20.79 -9.85
C GLU A 93 18.62 19.73 -10.63
N GLY A 94 17.93 18.78 -11.27
CA GLY A 94 18.53 17.69 -12.04
C GLY A 94 18.54 16.31 -11.36
N GLU A 95 19.17 15.32 -12.00
CA GLU A 95 19.31 13.96 -11.46
C GLU A 95 20.47 13.89 -10.45
N ALA A 96 20.16 13.59 -9.19
CA ALA A 96 21.18 13.51 -8.13
C ALA A 96 22.15 12.33 -8.26
N TYR A 97 21.80 11.34 -9.09
CA TYR A 97 22.58 10.16 -9.39
C TYR A 97 22.81 10.11 -10.89
N SER A 98 24.03 9.78 -11.32
CA SER A 98 24.40 9.71 -12.75
C SER A 98 23.93 8.45 -13.47
N TYR A 99 23.18 7.60 -12.77
CA TYR A 99 22.75 6.29 -13.27
C TYR A 99 21.39 5.89 -12.64
N PRO A 100 20.65 4.96 -13.27
CA PRO A 100 19.43 4.38 -12.71
C PRO A 100 19.66 3.75 -11.33
N ARG A 101 18.59 3.29 -10.69
CA ARG A 101 18.73 2.57 -9.41
C ARG A 101 19.38 1.21 -9.66
N ALA A 102 20.31 0.78 -8.81
CA ALA A 102 21.06 -0.46 -9.05
C ALA A 102 20.15 -1.68 -9.29
N PHE A 103 19.01 -1.76 -8.58
CA PHE A 103 18.06 -2.85 -8.75
C PHE A 103 17.40 -2.92 -10.14
N SER A 104 17.34 -1.82 -10.92
CA SER A 104 16.76 -1.86 -12.26
C SER A 104 17.71 -2.46 -13.28
N TYR A 105 19.01 -2.54 -12.96
CA TYR A 105 20.00 -3.11 -13.87
C TYR A 105 19.90 -4.63 -13.93
N LEU A 106 19.74 -5.17 -15.15
CA LEU A 106 19.80 -6.61 -15.43
C LEU A 106 21.18 -6.94 -16.02
N PRO A 107 21.98 -7.81 -15.37
CA PRO A 107 23.29 -8.17 -15.90
C PRO A 107 23.22 -8.75 -17.31
N SER A 108 24.16 -8.35 -18.14
CA SER A 108 24.29 -8.80 -19.53
C SER A 108 24.74 -10.27 -19.62
N THR A 109 24.69 -10.86 -20.81
CA THR A 109 25.24 -12.21 -21.02
C THR A 109 26.74 -12.25 -20.75
N GLU A 110 27.50 -11.25 -21.22
CA GLU A 110 28.95 -11.13 -20.98
C GLU A 110 29.28 -11.04 -19.49
N GLU A 111 28.52 -10.25 -18.74
CA GLU A 111 28.69 -10.11 -17.29
C GLU A 111 28.36 -11.40 -16.55
N ARG A 112 27.31 -12.13 -16.97
CA ARG A 112 27.01 -13.46 -16.41
C ARG A 112 28.11 -14.48 -16.73
N ASP A 113 28.69 -14.41 -17.92
CA ASP A 113 29.79 -15.29 -18.31
C ASP A 113 31.08 -14.95 -17.56
N TRP A 114 31.33 -13.67 -17.28
CA TRP A 114 32.38 -13.24 -16.34
C TRP A 114 32.16 -13.83 -14.94
N VAL A 115 30.94 -13.74 -14.38
CA VAL A 115 30.63 -14.37 -13.09
C VAL A 115 30.90 -15.87 -13.11
N LYS A 116 30.52 -16.57 -14.20
CA LYS A 116 30.78 -18.00 -14.37
C LYS A 116 32.29 -18.32 -14.41
N ALA A 117 33.08 -17.52 -15.14
CA ALA A 117 34.51 -17.71 -15.24
C ALA A 117 35.22 -17.48 -13.89
N GLU A 118 34.84 -16.42 -13.17
CA GLU A 118 35.42 -16.11 -11.85
C GLU A 118 35.08 -17.18 -10.80
N ARG A 119 33.83 -17.63 -10.72
CA ARG A 119 33.46 -18.70 -9.77
C ARG A 119 34.13 -20.04 -10.09
N ALA A 120 34.45 -20.32 -11.35
CA ALA A 120 35.18 -21.52 -11.74
C ALA A 120 36.61 -21.54 -11.16
N LYS A 121 37.23 -20.38 -10.90
CA LYS A 121 38.51 -20.28 -10.18
C LYS A 121 38.44 -20.80 -8.73
N LEU A 122 37.23 -20.83 -8.15
CA LEU A 122 36.96 -21.44 -6.85
C LEU A 122 36.56 -22.93 -6.95
N GLY A 123 36.63 -23.53 -8.14
CA GLY A 123 36.14 -24.89 -8.40
C GLY A 123 34.62 -25.00 -8.50
N LEU A 124 33.89 -23.87 -8.52
CA LEU A 124 32.43 -23.85 -8.62
C LEU A 124 32.01 -23.84 -10.09
N THR A 125 32.10 -24.96 -10.80
CA THR A 125 31.71 -25.07 -12.23
C THR A 125 30.19 -25.07 -12.41
N SER A 126 29.44 -25.67 -11.49
CA SER A 126 27.98 -25.55 -11.32
C SER A 126 27.66 -24.91 -9.97
N ALA A 127 26.66 -24.02 -9.92
CA ALA A 127 26.25 -23.36 -8.69
C ALA A 127 24.73 -23.18 -8.66
N ALA A 128 24.13 -23.57 -7.54
CA ALA A 128 22.74 -23.31 -7.22
C ALA A 128 22.66 -22.44 -5.96
N VAL A 129 21.68 -21.55 -5.91
CA VAL A 129 21.37 -20.72 -4.74
C VAL A 129 20.09 -21.25 -4.11
N LEU A 130 20.18 -21.63 -2.84
CA LEU A 130 19.05 -22.06 -2.02
C LEU A 130 18.72 -20.98 -0.97
N ASP A 131 17.50 -20.45 -1.01
CA ASP A 131 16.93 -19.63 0.06
C ASP A 131 15.69 -20.34 0.67
N PRO A 132 15.85 -21.09 1.76
CA PRO A 132 14.76 -21.87 2.35
C PRO A 132 13.76 -21.00 3.15
N THR A 133 14.04 -19.71 3.31
CA THR A 133 13.24 -18.73 4.08
C THR A 133 13.07 -17.44 3.27
N ALA A 134 12.72 -17.58 2.00
CA ALA A 134 12.85 -16.52 1.02
C ALA A 134 11.86 -15.36 1.20
N GLY A 135 10.77 -15.57 1.94
CA GLY A 135 9.77 -14.55 2.21
C GLY A 135 9.28 -13.86 0.94
N GLY A 136 9.60 -12.57 0.82
CA GLY A 136 9.22 -11.75 -0.33
C GLY A 136 10.03 -12.00 -1.60
N GLY A 137 11.04 -12.87 -1.56
CA GLY A 137 11.75 -13.40 -2.72
C GLY A 137 12.95 -12.58 -3.22
N SER A 138 13.60 -11.75 -2.39
CA SER A 138 14.70 -10.89 -2.85
C SER A 138 15.93 -11.65 -3.35
N ILE A 139 16.41 -12.65 -2.61
CA ILE A 139 17.56 -13.49 -2.99
C ILE A 139 17.23 -14.32 -4.24
N PRO A 140 16.13 -15.10 -4.29
CA PRO A 140 15.85 -15.88 -5.49
C PRO A 140 15.57 -15.03 -6.73
N PHE A 141 14.98 -13.83 -6.56
CA PHE A 141 14.80 -12.90 -7.67
C PHE A 141 16.14 -12.48 -8.28
N GLU A 142 17.12 -12.08 -7.46
CA GLU A 142 18.43 -11.67 -7.95
C GLU A 142 19.29 -12.84 -8.44
N SER A 143 19.16 -14.01 -7.80
CA SER A 143 19.79 -15.25 -8.25
C SER A 143 19.36 -15.63 -9.67
N ALA A 144 18.04 -15.60 -9.93
CA ALA A 144 17.51 -15.88 -11.26
C ALA A 144 18.00 -14.86 -12.32
N ARG A 145 18.12 -13.57 -11.94
CA ARG A 145 18.64 -12.52 -12.84
C ARG A 145 20.11 -12.69 -13.19
N LEU A 146 20.90 -13.29 -12.29
CA LEU A 146 22.29 -13.70 -12.52
C LEU A 146 22.40 -14.97 -13.38
N GLY A 147 21.28 -15.63 -13.71
CA GLY A 147 21.26 -16.86 -14.49
C GLY A 147 21.72 -18.09 -13.71
N LEU A 148 21.57 -18.07 -12.38
CA LEU A 148 21.92 -19.19 -11.50
C LEU A 148 20.71 -20.12 -11.34
N GLU A 149 20.99 -21.41 -11.14
CA GLU A 149 19.98 -22.34 -10.64
C GLU A 149 19.49 -21.84 -9.28
N THR A 150 18.17 -21.69 -9.13
CA THR A 150 17.59 -20.97 -7.99
C THR A 150 16.52 -21.83 -7.35
N LEU A 151 16.72 -22.15 -6.07
CA LEU A 151 15.81 -22.90 -5.23
C LEU A 151 15.33 -21.98 -4.10
N ALA A 152 14.03 -21.89 -3.90
CA ALA A 152 13.49 -21.07 -2.83
C ALA A 152 12.26 -21.70 -2.20
N ASN A 153 12.11 -21.48 -0.90
CA ASN A 153 10.97 -21.95 -0.13
C ASN A 153 10.56 -20.92 0.94
N ASP A 154 9.35 -21.06 1.45
CA ASP A 154 8.87 -20.38 2.65
C ASP A 154 7.73 -21.19 3.28
N LEU A 155 7.60 -21.15 4.61
CA LEU A 155 6.48 -21.81 5.30
C LEU A 155 5.16 -21.07 5.08
N ASN A 156 5.20 -19.77 4.80
CA ASN A 156 4.00 -18.98 4.61
C ASN A 156 3.49 -19.10 3.15
N PRO A 157 2.24 -19.56 2.92
CA PRO A 157 1.70 -19.72 1.58
C PRO A 157 1.59 -18.40 0.80
N VAL A 158 1.43 -17.26 1.48
CA VAL A 158 1.43 -15.93 0.85
C VAL A 158 2.81 -15.60 0.30
N ALA A 159 3.89 -15.90 1.05
CA ALA A 159 5.26 -15.72 0.58
C ALA A 159 5.54 -16.59 -0.66
N VAL A 160 5.17 -17.88 -0.60
CA VAL A 160 5.32 -18.80 -1.74
C VAL A 160 4.58 -18.27 -2.97
N LEU A 161 3.34 -17.79 -2.80
CA LEU A 161 2.57 -17.23 -3.91
C LEU A 161 3.20 -15.96 -4.48
N ILE A 162 3.70 -15.04 -3.63
CA ILE A 162 4.41 -13.84 -4.07
C ILE A 162 5.62 -14.22 -4.92
N GLN A 163 6.42 -15.17 -4.47
CA GLN A 163 7.62 -15.62 -5.17
C GLN A 163 7.29 -16.22 -6.53
N ARG A 164 6.36 -17.18 -6.55
CA ARG A 164 5.85 -17.83 -7.78
C ARG A 164 5.40 -16.79 -8.79
N ALA A 165 4.58 -15.86 -8.32
CA ALA A 165 4.00 -14.87 -9.19
C ALA A 165 5.06 -13.88 -9.69
N THR A 166 6.02 -13.48 -8.84
CA THR A 166 7.00 -12.42 -9.12
C THR A 166 8.10 -12.86 -10.10
N TYR A 167 8.60 -14.09 -10.01
CA TYR A 167 9.68 -14.55 -10.89
C TYR A 167 9.46 -15.92 -11.52
N GLU A 168 8.88 -16.91 -10.82
CA GLU A 168 8.73 -18.26 -11.38
C GLU A 168 7.82 -18.27 -12.61
N TRP A 169 6.60 -17.72 -12.51
CA TRP A 169 5.64 -17.71 -13.61
C TRP A 169 6.09 -16.81 -14.78
N PRO A 170 6.62 -15.60 -14.56
CA PRO A 170 7.22 -14.82 -15.64
C PRO A 170 8.36 -15.54 -16.37
N LEU A 171 9.23 -16.25 -15.65
CA LEU A 171 10.32 -17.03 -16.26
C LEU A 171 9.79 -18.24 -17.03
N LYS A 172 8.79 -18.93 -16.49
CA LYS A 172 8.25 -20.16 -17.08
C LYS A 172 7.32 -19.92 -18.28
N TYR A 173 6.49 -18.89 -18.20
CA TYR A 173 5.40 -18.67 -19.17
C TYR A 173 5.55 -17.37 -19.97
N GLY A 174 6.54 -16.54 -19.66
CA GLY A 174 6.78 -15.28 -20.36
C GLY A 174 5.56 -14.35 -20.36
N THR A 175 5.29 -13.71 -21.49
CA THR A 175 4.19 -12.75 -21.63
C THR A 175 2.81 -13.39 -21.68
N ALA A 176 2.71 -14.72 -21.85
CA ALA A 176 1.43 -15.44 -21.89
C ALA A 176 0.66 -15.37 -20.54
N ILE A 177 1.34 -15.05 -19.43
CA ILE A 177 0.69 -14.82 -18.14
C ILE A 177 -0.27 -13.62 -18.16
N VAL A 178 0.00 -12.62 -19.01
CA VAL A 178 -0.76 -11.37 -19.03
C VAL A 178 -2.19 -11.60 -19.55
N PRO A 179 -2.41 -12.20 -20.73
CA PRO A 179 -3.77 -12.50 -21.18
C PRO A 179 -4.50 -13.47 -20.25
N GLU A 180 -3.82 -14.48 -19.70
CA GLU A 180 -4.44 -15.41 -18.75
C GLU A 180 -4.88 -14.74 -17.46
N PHE A 181 -4.05 -13.86 -16.90
CA PHE A 181 -4.41 -13.05 -15.74
C PHE A 181 -5.63 -12.16 -16.03
N ARG A 182 -5.69 -11.52 -17.20
CA ARG A 182 -6.84 -10.68 -17.60
C ARG A 182 -8.12 -11.50 -17.69
N ARG A 183 -8.08 -12.67 -18.34
CA ARG A 183 -9.21 -13.59 -18.43
C ARG A 183 -9.73 -14.01 -17.05
N LEU A 184 -8.83 -14.38 -16.14
CA LEU A 184 -9.20 -14.75 -14.77
C LEU A 184 -9.75 -13.56 -13.97
N ALA A 185 -9.14 -12.38 -14.13
CA ALA A 185 -9.59 -11.16 -13.47
C ALA A 185 -10.99 -10.75 -13.92
N GLU A 186 -11.31 -10.84 -15.22
CA GLU A 186 -12.65 -10.58 -15.76
C GLU A 186 -13.69 -11.53 -15.15
N GLN A 187 -13.40 -12.83 -15.09
CA GLN A 187 -14.29 -13.81 -14.46
C GLN A 187 -14.49 -13.54 -12.97
N PHE A 188 -13.41 -13.16 -12.26
CA PHE A 188 -13.49 -12.80 -10.86
C PHE A 188 -14.33 -11.54 -10.65
N LEU A 189 -14.13 -10.50 -11.46
CA LEU A 189 -14.85 -9.23 -11.36
C LEU A 189 -16.35 -9.44 -11.60
N ALA A 190 -16.73 -10.24 -12.61
CA ALA A 190 -18.13 -10.56 -12.88
C ALA A 190 -18.79 -11.27 -11.69
N ARG A 191 -18.16 -12.31 -11.14
CA ARG A 191 -18.67 -13.05 -9.96
C ARG A 191 -18.73 -12.17 -8.71
N ARG A 192 -17.75 -11.27 -8.54
CA ARG A 192 -17.71 -10.31 -7.44
C ARG A 192 -18.88 -9.34 -7.57
N GLU A 193 -19.11 -8.78 -8.76
CA GLU A 193 -20.17 -7.80 -9.00
C GLU A 193 -21.55 -8.40 -8.76
N GLU A 194 -21.81 -9.59 -9.31
CA GLU A 194 -23.06 -10.33 -9.07
C GLU A 194 -23.36 -10.50 -7.56
N ARG A 195 -22.34 -10.79 -6.76
CA ARG A 195 -22.48 -11.05 -5.32
C ARG A 195 -22.50 -9.79 -4.46
N LEU A 196 -21.78 -8.75 -4.85
CA LEU A 196 -21.53 -7.59 -3.98
C LEU A 196 -22.34 -6.36 -4.35
N LEU A 197 -22.69 -6.15 -5.63
CA LEU A 197 -23.45 -4.96 -6.06
C LEU A 197 -24.76 -4.75 -5.28
N PRO A 198 -25.53 -5.79 -4.91
CA PRO A 198 -26.75 -5.59 -4.10
C PRO A 198 -26.50 -4.90 -2.74
N TYR A 199 -25.29 -5.01 -2.19
CA TYR A 199 -24.90 -4.42 -0.91
C TYR A 199 -24.21 -3.05 -1.05
N TYR A 200 -23.91 -2.62 -2.28
CA TYR A 200 -23.23 -1.35 -2.56
C TYR A 200 -23.97 -0.57 -3.66
N PRO A 201 -25.09 0.10 -3.29
CA PRO A 201 -25.91 0.86 -4.23
C PRO A 201 -25.10 1.90 -4.99
N ALA A 202 -25.38 2.02 -6.28
CA ALA A 202 -24.70 2.97 -7.15
C ALA A 202 -24.99 4.43 -6.73
N GLU A 203 -24.03 5.32 -7.00
CA GLU A 203 -24.26 6.75 -6.86
C GLU A 203 -25.32 7.22 -7.87
N PRO A 204 -26.17 8.21 -7.51
CA PRO A 204 -27.15 8.77 -8.44
C PRO A 204 -26.48 9.50 -9.62
N ASP A 205 -25.26 9.98 -9.42
CA ASP A 205 -24.43 10.50 -10.50
C ASP A 205 -23.64 9.38 -11.17
N LYS A 206 -23.86 9.20 -12.48
CA LYS A 206 -23.18 8.21 -13.33
C LYS A 206 -21.66 8.38 -13.36
N ASP A 207 -21.15 9.58 -13.10
CA ASP A 207 -19.72 9.90 -13.07
C ASP A 207 -19.13 9.77 -11.65
N ALA A 208 -19.92 9.29 -10.70
CA ALA A 208 -19.53 9.04 -9.32
C ALA A 208 -19.56 7.54 -8.98
N ILE A 209 -18.61 7.11 -8.16
CA ILE A 209 -18.50 5.73 -7.67
C ILE A 209 -18.46 5.77 -6.14
N PRO A 210 -19.33 5.03 -5.43
CA PRO A 210 -19.29 4.97 -3.98
C PRO A 210 -18.02 4.22 -3.58
N THR A 211 -17.28 4.75 -2.60
CA THR A 211 -16.05 4.13 -2.10
C THR A 211 -16.16 3.66 -0.67
N ASN A 212 -16.99 4.32 0.15
CA ASN A 212 -17.15 3.98 1.56
C ASN A 212 -18.56 4.33 2.05
N PHE A 213 -19.09 3.52 2.95
CA PHE A 213 -20.34 3.74 3.68
C PHE A 213 -19.96 3.84 5.16
N ILE A 214 -20.29 4.96 5.81
CA ILE A 214 -19.87 5.25 7.18
C ILE A 214 -21.07 5.13 8.11
N TYR A 215 -20.97 4.17 9.03
CA TYR A 215 -22.02 3.83 10.00
C TYR A 215 -21.62 4.29 11.40
N ALA A 216 -22.60 4.78 12.16
CA ALA A 216 -22.49 4.98 13.60
C ALA A 216 -23.16 3.79 14.29
N ARG A 217 -22.54 3.27 15.35
CA ARG A 217 -23.22 2.33 16.24
C ARG A 217 -24.34 3.05 16.96
N THR A 218 -25.48 2.40 17.16
CA THR A 218 -26.63 2.98 17.86
C THR A 218 -26.93 2.23 19.15
N ILE A 219 -27.48 2.97 20.12
CA ILE A 219 -28.13 2.42 21.32
C ILE A 219 -29.55 2.96 21.39
N THR A 220 -30.43 2.28 22.12
CA THR A 220 -31.76 2.79 22.44
C THR A 220 -31.67 3.64 23.70
N CYS A 221 -32.16 4.88 23.64
CA CYS A 221 -32.23 5.75 24.81
C CYS A 221 -33.21 5.16 25.84
N PRO A 222 -32.81 4.89 27.09
CA PRO A 222 -33.70 4.34 28.12
C PRO A 222 -34.79 5.31 28.61
N HIS A 223 -34.79 6.55 28.10
CA HIS A 223 -35.71 7.61 28.54
C HIS A 223 -36.77 7.99 27.51
N CYS A 224 -36.49 7.79 26.22
CA CYS A 224 -37.39 8.21 25.13
C CYS A 224 -37.44 7.23 23.97
N ASP A 225 -36.81 6.06 24.11
CA ASP A 225 -36.72 4.99 23.11
C ASP A 225 -36.13 5.42 21.75
N GLY A 226 -35.52 6.60 21.69
CA GLY A 226 -34.83 7.10 20.51
C GLY A 226 -33.52 6.38 20.26
N LEU A 227 -33.23 6.10 18.99
CA LEU A 227 -31.94 5.56 18.58
C LEU A 227 -30.88 6.67 18.60
N ILE A 228 -29.91 6.55 19.50
CA ILE A 228 -28.80 7.47 19.64
C ILE A 228 -27.64 6.96 18.78
N PRO A 229 -27.28 7.62 17.66
CA PRO A 229 -26.07 7.27 16.93
C PRO A 229 -24.86 7.78 17.71
N LEU A 230 -23.94 6.88 18.05
CA LEU A 230 -22.78 7.14 18.89
C LEU A 230 -21.60 7.63 18.05
N SER A 231 -21.19 8.88 18.29
CA SER A 231 -19.97 9.43 17.70
C SER A 231 -19.34 10.49 18.61
N PRO A 232 -18.00 10.48 18.81
CA PRO A 232 -17.33 11.52 19.59
C PRO A 232 -17.31 12.87 18.89
N ASN A 233 -17.46 12.90 17.56
CA ASN A 233 -17.60 14.10 16.75
C ASN A 233 -18.20 13.77 15.38
N TRP A 234 -18.59 14.80 14.64
CA TRP A 234 -19.24 14.65 13.34
C TRP A 234 -18.40 15.20 12.18
N ARG A 235 -17.06 15.14 12.30
CA ARG A 235 -16.12 15.64 11.29
C ARG A 235 -15.80 14.55 10.26
N LEU A 236 -15.87 14.89 8.97
CA LEU A 236 -15.55 13.98 7.86
C LEU A 236 -14.23 14.29 7.15
N ALA A 237 -13.81 15.56 7.13
CA ALA A 237 -12.63 16.02 6.42
C ALA A 237 -11.95 17.21 7.13
N PRO A 238 -10.67 17.49 6.83
CA PRO A 238 -9.95 18.59 7.45
C PRO A 238 -10.46 19.98 7.04
N ASP A 239 -11.12 20.07 5.86
CA ASP A 239 -11.63 21.31 5.24
C ASP A 239 -12.89 21.89 5.89
N GLY A 240 -13.41 21.25 6.95
CA GLY A 240 -14.65 21.65 7.63
C GLY A 240 -15.87 20.84 7.20
N THR A 241 -15.76 19.94 6.22
CA THR A 241 -16.85 19.02 5.86
C THR A 241 -17.16 18.10 7.04
N GLY A 242 -18.44 18.00 7.39
CA GLY A 242 -18.94 17.19 8.51
C GLY A 242 -20.44 16.97 8.44
N ILE A 243 -21.02 16.58 9.58
CA ILE A 243 -22.42 16.17 9.69
C ILE A 243 -23.19 17.05 10.67
N LYS A 244 -24.40 17.42 10.25
CA LYS A 244 -25.44 17.97 11.12
C LYS A 244 -26.54 16.92 11.32
N LEU A 245 -26.89 16.68 12.57
CA LEU A 245 -27.95 15.75 12.99
C LEU A 245 -29.30 16.47 12.97
N HIS A 246 -30.30 15.75 12.49
CA HIS A 246 -31.71 16.15 12.50
C HIS A 246 -32.53 15.05 13.20
N PRO A 247 -32.61 15.06 14.53
CA PRO A 247 -33.37 14.07 15.31
C PRO A 247 -34.86 14.14 15.00
N GLN A 248 -35.48 13.03 14.62
CA GLN A 248 -36.92 12.96 14.38
C GLN A 248 -37.67 12.61 15.67
N THR A 249 -38.50 13.51 16.17
CA THR A 249 -39.22 13.31 17.44
C THR A 249 -40.44 12.38 17.32
N GLN A 250 -40.91 12.12 16.11
CA GLN A 250 -41.98 11.15 15.84
C GLN A 250 -41.41 9.73 15.77
N ALA A 251 -42.20 8.74 16.21
CA ALA A 251 -41.82 7.34 16.11
C ALA A 251 -41.80 6.86 14.65
N PRO A 252 -40.82 6.05 14.21
CA PRO A 252 -39.62 5.64 14.96
C PRO A 252 -38.62 6.79 15.13
N ARG A 253 -38.14 6.98 16.36
CA ARG A 253 -37.26 8.09 16.74
C ARG A 253 -35.83 7.83 16.28
N ARG A 254 -35.48 8.35 15.10
CA ARG A 254 -34.16 8.17 14.45
C ARG A 254 -33.60 9.52 14.00
N CYS A 255 -32.28 9.65 13.91
CA CYS A 255 -31.66 10.86 13.35
C CYS A 255 -31.64 10.81 11.81
N ARG A 256 -31.91 11.94 11.15
CA ARG A 256 -31.48 12.20 9.77
C ARG A 256 -30.16 12.96 9.78
N PHE A 257 -29.41 12.90 8.69
CA PHE A 257 -28.10 13.53 8.57
C PHE A 257 -28.04 14.46 7.38
N GLU A 258 -27.32 15.55 7.53
CA GLU A 258 -27.03 16.52 6.49
C GLU A 258 -25.51 16.72 6.39
N ILE A 259 -24.97 16.76 5.17
CA ILE A 259 -23.57 17.14 4.94
C ILE A 259 -23.45 18.66 5.01
N VAL A 260 -22.60 19.14 5.90
CA VAL A 260 -22.29 20.57 6.04
C VAL A 260 -20.84 20.85 5.69
N ARG A 261 -20.52 22.10 5.31
CA ARG A 261 -19.18 22.52 4.84
C ARG A 261 -18.43 23.42 5.81
N SER A 262 -18.98 23.63 7.01
CA SER A 262 -18.38 24.46 8.06
C SER A 262 -18.45 23.76 9.39
N VAL A 263 -17.38 23.84 10.18
CA VAL A 263 -17.30 23.28 11.54
C VAL A 263 -18.42 23.84 12.43
N LYS A 264 -18.81 25.10 12.24
CA LYS A 264 -19.87 25.75 13.03
C LYS A 264 -21.26 25.16 12.82
N GLN A 265 -21.48 24.47 11.70
CA GLN A 265 -22.77 23.86 11.37
C GLN A 265 -22.86 22.40 11.81
N GLN A 266 -21.74 21.80 12.23
CA GLN A 266 -21.70 20.41 12.67
C GLN A 266 -22.41 20.28 14.02
N SER A 267 -23.09 19.16 14.22
CA SER A 267 -23.67 18.84 15.54
C SER A 267 -22.58 18.48 16.54
N ALA A 268 -22.88 18.62 17.83
CA ALA A 268 -22.01 18.12 18.89
C ALA A 268 -21.90 16.58 18.83
N GLY A 269 -20.79 16.04 19.33
CA GLY A 269 -20.65 14.60 19.54
C GLY A 269 -21.72 14.08 20.50
N THR A 270 -22.23 12.89 20.24
CA THR A 270 -23.22 12.20 21.08
C THR A 270 -22.57 11.31 22.13
N VAL A 271 -21.25 11.14 22.11
CA VAL A 271 -20.49 10.37 23.11
C VAL A 271 -19.30 11.17 23.61
N SER A 272 -19.11 11.17 24.93
CA SER A 272 -17.92 11.71 25.58
C SER A 272 -17.67 10.98 26.89
N GLY A 273 -16.40 10.65 27.19
CA GLY A 273 -16.05 10.03 28.47
C GLY A 273 -16.72 8.68 28.77
N GLY A 274 -17.20 7.98 27.73
CA GLY A 274 -17.91 6.70 27.88
C GLY A 274 -19.41 6.81 28.13
N ALA A 275 -19.96 8.02 28.30
CA ALA A 275 -21.40 8.28 28.37
C ALA A 275 -21.92 8.83 27.02
N ALA A 276 -23.22 8.72 26.79
CA ALA A 276 -23.88 9.27 25.60
C ALA A 276 -24.87 10.37 25.97
N THR A 277 -25.00 11.39 25.13
CA THR A 277 -26.05 12.41 25.24
C THR A 277 -27.09 12.14 24.16
N CYS A 278 -28.36 12.00 24.58
CA CYS A 278 -29.48 11.83 23.68
C CYS A 278 -29.62 13.06 22.77
N PRO A 279 -29.56 12.94 21.43
CA PRO A 279 -29.56 14.10 20.55
C PRO A 279 -30.97 14.67 20.33
N PHE A 280 -32.02 14.00 20.81
CA PHE A 280 -33.40 14.44 20.60
C PHE A 280 -33.74 15.62 21.52
N PRO A 281 -34.26 16.73 20.96
CA PRO A 281 -34.41 18.01 21.67
C PRO A 281 -35.44 18.00 22.81
N ASP A 282 -36.38 17.06 22.76
CA ASP A 282 -37.39 16.80 23.79
C ASP A 282 -36.93 15.77 24.84
N CYS A 283 -35.67 15.32 24.78
CA CYS A 283 -35.08 14.40 25.76
C CYS A 283 -33.76 14.94 26.32
N GLU A 284 -32.72 15.06 25.49
CA GLU A 284 -31.37 15.59 25.83
C GLU A 284 -30.65 14.94 27.04
N ARG A 285 -31.20 13.84 27.58
CA ARG A 285 -30.66 13.18 28.78
C ARG A 285 -29.37 12.43 28.49
N LEU A 286 -28.54 12.36 29.53
CA LEU A 286 -27.34 11.54 29.56
C LEU A 286 -27.71 10.06 29.76
N VAL A 287 -27.10 9.19 28.96
CA VAL A 287 -27.12 7.74 29.10
C VAL A 287 -25.77 7.32 29.66
N ASP A 288 -25.79 6.70 30.83
CA ASP A 288 -24.58 6.29 31.54
C ASP A 288 -23.77 5.24 30.76
N GLY A 289 -22.46 5.23 30.93
CA GLY A 289 -21.60 4.27 30.23
C GLY A 289 -21.89 2.81 30.57
N ASP A 290 -22.37 2.50 31.77
CA ASP A 290 -22.73 1.13 32.15
C ASP A 290 -24.00 0.65 31.44
N GLU A 291 -24.94 1.55 31.15
CA GLU A 291 -26.10 1.29 30.31
C GLU A 291 -25.69 0.97 28.86
N ILE A 292 -24.75 1.75 28.30
CA ILE A 292 -24.19 1.51 26.96
C ILE A 292 -23.49 0.14 26.91
N LYS A 293 -22.65 -0.17 27.90
CA LYS A 293 -21.96 -1.46 27.99
C LYS A 293 -22.95 -2.61 28.11
N ARG A 294 -24.02 -2.46 28.89
CA ARG A 294 -25.06 -3.48 29.02
C ARG A 294 -25.73 -3.77 27.68
N GLN A 295 -26.16 -2.74 26.94
CA GLN A 295 -26.74 -2.93 25.61
C GLN A 295 -25.75 -3.58 24.64
N ALA A 296 -24.47 -3.21 24.69
CA ALA A 296 -23.42 -3.83 23.89
C ALA A 296 -23.24 -5.32 24.21
N GLN A 297 -23.15 -5.68 25.50
CA GLN A 297 -22.98 -7.06 25.97
C GLN A 297 -24.21 -7.93 25.69
N ALA A 298 -25.40 -7.32 25.70
CA ALA A 298 -26.66 -7.97 25.35
C ALA A 298 -26.90 -8.10 23.83
N GLY A 299 -25.99 -7.60 22.98
CA GLY A 299 -26.15 -7.62 21.53
C GLY A 299 -27.25 -6.69 21.01
N GLN A 300 -27.62 -5.66 21.79
CA GLN A 300 -28.69 -4.72 21.49
C GLN A 300 -28.22 -3.47 20.74
N MET A 301 -26.91 -3.31 20.51
CA MET A 301 -26.39 -2.21 19.71
C MET A 301 -26.76 -2.38 18.25
N GLY A 302 -27.36 -1.35 17.66
CA GLY A 302 -27.64 -1.29 16.25
C GLY A 302 -26.54 -0.57 15.47
N GLU A 303 -26.87 -0.21 14.24
CA GLU A 303 -26.07 0.66 13.40
C GLU A 303 -26.97 1.56 12.56
N GLN A 304 -26.43 2.70 12.16
CA GLN A 304 -27.11 3.63 11.30
C GLN A 304 -26.11 4.25 10.32
N LEU A 305 -26.39 4.07 9.03
CA LEU A 305 -25.65 4.74 7.97
C LEU A 305 -25.87 6.26 8.10
N TYR A 306 -24.78 7.03 8.09
CA TYR A 306 -24.88 8.49 8.17
C TYR A 306 -24.10 9.22 7.08
N THR A 307 -23.25 8.54 6.31
CA THR A 307 -22.52 9.16 5.19
C THR A 307 -22.15 8.13 4.14
N VAL A 308 -22.32 8.51 2.88
CA VAL A 308 -21.69 7.82 1.74
C VAL A 308 -20.57 8.70 1.20
N VAL A 309 -19.38 8.13 1.10
CA VAL A 309 -18.21 8.74 0.46
C VAL A 309 -18.13 8.21 -0.95
N TYR A 310 -17.98 9.11 -1.91
CA TYR A 310 -17.86 8.75 -3.31
C TYR A 310 -16.66 9.45 -3.95
N LYS A 311 -16.25 8.96 -5.12
CA LYS A 311 -15.30 9.62 -6.00
C LYS A 311 -16.00 9.99 -7.30
N ARG A 312 -16.02 11.27 -7.62
CA ARG A 312 -16.53 11.80 -8.89
C ARG A 312 -15.38 12.06 -9.85
N ARG A 313 -15.56 11.69 -11.12
CA ARG A 313 -14.63 12.05 -12.19
C ARG A 313 -14.85 13.52 -12.56
N ILE A 314 -13.79 14.31 -12.45
CA ILE A 314 -13.78 15.71 -12.86
C ILE A 314 -12.78 15.89 -13.99
N GLU A 315 -13.21 16.59 -15.04
CA GLU A 315 -12.30 17.02 -16.09
C GLU A 315 -11.42 18.14 -15.56
N THR A 316 -10.11 17.96 -15.60
CA THR A 316 -9.18 19.03 -15.25
C THR A 316 -8.90 19.88 -16.50
N ARG A 317 -8.64 21.17 -16.32
CA ARG A 317 -8.10 22.04 -17.37
C ARG A 317 -6.75 22.60 -16.93
N THR A 318 -5.80 22.67 -17.86
CA THR A 318 -4.53 23.35 -17.62
C THR A 318 -4.77 24.85 -17.45
N LYS A 319 -3.78 25.58 -16.91
CA LYS A 319 -3.82 27.05 -16.86
C LYS A 319 -4.01 27.70 -18.24
N SER A 320 -3.63 27.00 -19.31
CA SER A 320 -3.82 27.39 -20.71
C SER A 320 -5.17 26.95 -21.31
N GLY A 321 -6.10 26.44 -20.51
CA GLY A 321 -7.44 26.04 -20.94
C GLY A 321 -7.53 24.69 -21.67
N LYS A 322 -6.40 23.99 -21.90
CA LYS A 322 -6.38 22.66 -22.53
C LYS A 322 -6.92 21.62 -21.54
N ARG A 323 -7.63 20.62 -22.07
CA ARG A 323 -8.11 19.46 -21.28
C ARG A 323 -6.91 18.73 -20.67
N GLY A 324 -6.91 18.60 -19.36
CA GLY A 324 -5.94 17.85 -18.58
C GLY A 324 -6.37 16.40 -18.39
N LYS A 325 -5.64 15.66 -17.54
CA LYS A 325 -6.03 14.30 -17.17
C LYS A 325 -7.22 14.34 -16.21
N ASP A 326 -8.18 13.45 -16.40
CA ASP A 326 -9.30 13.32 -15.48
C ASP A 326 -8.79 13.01 -14.08
N LYS A 327 -9.39 13.68 -13.10
CA LYS A 327 -9.08 13.50 -11.69
C LYS A 327 -10.30 12.91 -11.00
N LEU A 328 -10.06 12.02 -10.05
CA LEU A 328 -11.09 11.59 -9.13
C LEU A 328 -11.08 12.51 -7.90
N GLU A 329 -12.18 13.21 -7.70
CA GLU A 329 -12.39 14.06 -6.54
C GLU A 329 -13.30 13.35 -5.54
N ARG A 330 -12.93 13.41 -4.25
CA ARG A 330 -13.71 12.81 -3.17
C ARG A 330 -14.88 13.72 -2.81
N GLY A 331 -16.08 13.15 -2.78
CA GLY A 331 -17.30 13.78 -2.30
C GLY A 331 -17.91 13.05 -1.12
N TYR A 332 -18.88 13.69 -0.48
CA TYR A 332 -19.63 13.17 0.66
C TYR A 332 -21.10 13.52 0.45
N ARG A 333 -21.99 12.59 0.73
CA ARG A 333 -23.44 12.83 0.73
C ARG A 333 -24.12 12.15 1.92
N ALA A 334 -25.28 12.67 2.25
CA ALA A 334 -26.17 12.00 3.19
C ALA A 334 -26.70 10.69 2.55
N PRO A 335 -27.03 9.69 3.37
CA PRO A 335 -27.64 8.45 2.90
C PRO A 335 -29.04 8.69 2.34
N ARG A 336 -29.41 7.90 1.34
CA ARG A 336 -30.75 7.79 0.78
C ARG A 336 -31.38 6.48 1.27
N PRO A 337 -32.71 6.30 1.15
CA PRO A 337 -33.37 5.06 1.55
C PRO A 337 -32.76 3.80 0.94
N GLU A 338 -32.34 3.86 -0.32
CA GLU A 338 -31.72 2.73 -1.03
C GLU A 338 -30.31 2.38 -0.55
N ASP A 339 -29.62 3.28 0.16
CA ASP A 339 -28.26 3.04 0.65
C ASP A 339 -28.24 2.24 1.97
N ASP A 340 -29.36 2.22 2.70
CA ASP A 340 -29.49 1.53 3.99
C ASP A 340 -29.84 0.05 3.75
N VAL A 341 -28.83 -0.73 3.36
CA VAL A 341 -28.96 -2.17 3.04
C VAL A 341 -28.84 -3.08 4.27
N SER A 342 -28.82 -2.51 5.47
CA SER A 342 -28.87 -3.30 6.71
C SER A 342 -30.29 -3.87 6.86
N CYS A 343 -30.41 -5.17 6.61
CA CYS A 343 -31.63 -5.96 6.82
C CYS A 343 -31.97 -6.11 8.31
#